data_AF-A0A426ZPD3-F1
#
_entry.id   AF-A0A426ZPD3-F1
#
_cell.length_a   1.000
_cell.length_b   1.000
_cell.length_c   1.000
_cell.angle_alpha   90.00
_cell.angle_beta   90.00
_cell.angle_gamma   90.00
#
_symmetry.space_group_name_H-M   'P 1'
#
loop_
_entity.id
_entity.type
_entity.pdbx_description
1 polymer ?
#
loop_
_entity_poly.entity_id
_entity_poly.type
_entity_poly.pdbx_seq_one_letter_code
_entity_poly.pdbx_strand_id
1 'polypeptide(L)'
;GVPDRVTDEVFIAMSKALNFINPDELSMQCILIALNRFLQWKDIPYFKKLEKLVGVPVINIHIWFDRKLKNTYDHLLFSRSCSSEFLAQKFMILKCLVGIFMSPLLSVYADMSVTCKEYYDPDRSMLELVFAPAEQWISCSDQEIVDATMQELAKLFPDEIAADQSKAKILKYHVVKTPSLYFSEFCCEYCSSFIRKNLLTLYISYAAFHCRSVYKTVPDCEPCRPLQRSPVKGFYLAGDYTKQKYLASMEGAVLSGKLCAQAITQ
;
A
#
# COMPACT_ATOMS: atom_id res chain seq x y z
N GLY A 1 -25.46 18.06 -12.59
CA GLY A 1 -24.61 16.87 -12.40
C GLY A 1 -23.19 17.22 -12.81
N VAL A 2 -22.20 16.46 -12.36
CA VAL A 2 -20.83 16.56 -12.89
C VAL A 2 -20.89 16.26 -14.40
N PRO A 3 -20.30 17.09 -15.28
CA PRO A 3 -20.33 16.83 -16.72
C PRO A 3 -19.73 15.46 -17.05
N ASP A 4 -20.32 14.72 -17.99
CA ASP A 4 -19.88 13.34 -18.33
C ASP A 4 -18.39 13.29 -18.69
N ARG A 5 -17.90 14.30 -19.39
CA ARG A 5 -16.48 14.49 -19.71
C ARG A 5 -15.58 14.54 -18.46
N VAL A 6 -16.03 15.20 -17.39
CA VAL A 6 -15.26 15.29 -16.13
C VAL A 6 -15.27 13.93 -15.43
N THR A 7 -16.39 13.20 -15.49
CA THR A 7 -16.48 11.84 -14.97
C THR A 7 -15.53 10.90 -15.71
N ASP A 8 -15.46 10.99 -17.04
CA ASP A 8 -14.55 10.19 -17.88
C ASP A 8 -13.08 10.56 -17.63
N GLU A 9 -12.76 11.86 -17.56
CA GLU A 9 -11.39 12.31 -17.31
C GLU A 9 -10.91 11.96 -15.90
N VAL A 10 -11.79 12.02 -14.89
CA VAL A 10 -11.51 11.57 -13.52
C VAL A 10 -11.38 10.06 -13.46
N PHE A 11 -12.24 9.30 -14.15
CA PHE A 11 -12.14 7.85 -14.26
C PHE A 11 -10.81 7.45 -14.89
N ILE A 12 -10.43 8.07 -16.01
CA ILE A 12 -9.13 7.84 -16.66
C ILE A 12 -7.97 8.21 -15.73
N ALA A 13 -8.05 9.31 -14.99
CA ALA A 13 -7.01 9.70 -14.03
C ALA A 13 -6.90 8.71 -12.85
N MET A 14 -8.03 8.21 -12.34
CA MET A 14 -8.09 7.20 -11.29
C MET A 14 -7.59 5.83 -11.80
N SER A 15 -7.98 5.41 -13.01
CA SER A 15 -7.49 4.20 -13.66
C SER A 15 -5.98 4.26 -13.93
N LYS A 16 -5.45 5.43 -14.32
CA LYS A 16 -4.01 5.67 -14.48
C LYS A 16 -3.26 5.65 -13.13
N ALA A 17 -3.89 6.14 -12.06
CA ALA A 17 -3.34 6.09 -10.71
C ALA A 17 -3.37 4.67 -10.12
N LEU A 18 -4.25 3.80 -10.60
CA LEU A 18 -4.45 2.43 -10.10
C LEU A 18 -3.82 1.35 -10.99
N ASN A 19 -2.86 1.71 -11.86
CA ASN A 19 -2.14 0.78 -12.73
C ASN A 19 -3.02 -0.01 -13.73
N PHE A 20 -4.25 0.47 -14.03
CA PHE A 20 -5.23 -0.24 -14.86
C PHE A 20 -5.05 -0.01 -16.38
N ILE A 21 -4.09 0.80 -16.83
CA ILE A 21 -3.89 1.07 -18.27
C ILE A 21 -2.54 0.55 -18.73
N ASN A 22 -2.59 -0.16 -19.87
CA ASN A 22 -1.47 -0.68 -20.63
C ASN A 22 -0.42 0.43 -20.87
N PRO A 23 0.77 0.37 -20.25
CA PRO A 23 1.75 1.46 -20.29
C PRO A 23 2.27 1.77 -21.71
N ASP A 24 2.09 0.85 -22.65
CA ASP A 24 2.47 1.01 -24.06
C ASP A 24 1.60 2.03 -24.83
N GLU A 25 0.45 2.44 -24.29
CA GLU A 25 -0.49 3.38 -24.92
C GLU A 25 -0.42 4.81 -24.35
N LEU A 26 0.43 5.05 -23.35
CA LEU A 26 0.61 6.36 -22.71
C LEU A 26 1.73 7.16 -23.40
N SER A 27 1.42 8.39 -23.87
CA SER A 27 2.46 9.34 -24.30
C SER A 27 3.30 9.77 -23.10
N MET A 28 4.52 9.23 -23.01
CA MET A 28 5.52 9.53 -21.98
C MET A 28 5.85 11.02 -21.84
N GLN A 29 5.60 11.81 -22.89
CA GLN A 29 5.85 13.25 -22.88
C GLN A 29 4.99 13.98 -21.84
N CYS A 30 3.75 13.53 -21.58
CA CYS A 30 2.90 14.09 -20.52
C CYS A 30 3.52 13.89 -19.13
N ILE A 31 4.02 12.67 -18.87
CA ILE A 31 4.63 12.30 -17.59
C ILE A 31 5.95 13.06 -17.41
N LEU A 32 6.83 13.07 -18.42
CA LEU A 32 8.10 13.80 -18.38
C LEU A 32 7.93 15.31 -18.20
N ILE A 33 6.93 15.92 -18.86
CA ILE A 33 6.63 17.34 -18.68
C ILE A 33 6.09 17.61 -17.26
N ALA A 34 5.20 16.76 -16.76
CA ALA A 34 4.69 16.87 -15.39
C ALA A 34 5.82 16.73 -14.35
N LEU A 35 6.72 15.77 -14.55
CA LEU A 35 7.89 15.54 -13.70
C LEU A 35 8.90 16.70 -13.77
N ASN A 36 9.24 17.18 -14.97
CA ASN A 36 10.15 18.32 -15.14
C ASN A 36 9.58 19.60 -14.51
N ARG A 37 8.27 19.86 -14.68
CA ARG A 37 7.59 20.98 -14.02
C ARG A 37 7.56 20.81 -12.50
N PHE A 38 7.31 19.60 -12.01
CA PHE A 38 7.35 19.33 -10.58
C PHE A 38 8.75 19.55 -9.99
N LEU A 39 9.81 19.13 -10.69
CA LEU A 39 11.20 19.39 -10.28
C LEU A 39 11.52 20.89 -10.23
N GLN A 40 10.93 21.70 -11.12
CA GLN A 40 11.04 23.17 -11.06
C GLN A 40 10.29 23.79 -9.89
N TRP A 41 9.27 23.10 -9.35
CA TRP A 41 8.42 23.60 -8.28
C TRP A 41 8.78 23.03 -6.90
N LYS A 42 9.78 22.14 -6.83
CA LYS A 42 10.19 21.48 -5.58
C LYS A 42 10.48 22.46 -4.44
N ASP A 43 11.05 23.63 -4.77
CA ASP A 43 11.49 24.63 -3.80
C ASP A 43 10.34 25.57 -3.35
N ILE A 44 9.16 25.49 -3.99
CA ILE A 44 7.99 26.25 -3.55
C ILE A 44 7.56 25.70 -2.17
N PRO A 45 7.34 26.56 -1.15
CA PRO A 45 7.02 26.12 0.22
C PRO A 45 5.82 25.16 0.31
N TYR A 46 4.88 25.24 -0.63
CA TYR A 46 3.76 24.33 -0.73
C TYR A 46 4.18 22.89 -1.05
N PHE A 47 5.09 22.69 -2.02
CA PHE A 47 5.57 21.36 -2.45
C PHE A 47 6.69 20.84 -1.55
N LYS A 48 7.53 21.73 -1.01
CA LYS A 48 8.59 21.35 -0.06
C LYS A 48 8.07 20.63 1.18
N LYS A 49 6.85 20.95 1.63
CA LYS A 49 6.18 20.25 2.74
C LYS A 49 5.99 18.75 2.49
N LEU A 50 5.90 18.34 1.22
CA LEU A 50 5.68 16.94 0.84
C LEU A 50 6.89 16.06 1.17
N GLU A 51 8.09 16.63 1.35
CA GLU A 51 9.29 15.89 1.77
C GLU A 51 9.09 15.18 3.12
N LYS A 52 8.18 15.68 3.96
CA LYS A 52 7.84 15.04 5.25
C LYS A 52 6.94 13.80 5.08
N LEU A 53 6.22 13.70 3.96
CA LEU A 53 5.29 12.60 3.69
C LEU A 53 6.04 11.44 3.03
N VAL A 54 6.74 10.66 3.84
CA VAL A 54 7.54 9.51 3.40
C VAL A 54 6.70 8.24 3.43
N GLY A 55 6.77 7.38 2.41
CA GLY A 55 6.07 6.10 2.39
C GLY A 55 6.51 5.13 3.50
N VAL A 56 5.64 4.22 3.91
CA VAL A 56 6.00 3.10 4.83
C VAL A 56 6.17 1.83 4.02
N PRO A 57 7.25 1.06 4.16
CA PRO A 57 7.34 -0.22 3.48
C PRO A 57 6.36 -1.22 4.09
N VAL A 58 5.64 -1.95 3.25
CA VAL A 58 4.69 -2.99 3.64
C VAL A 58 4.84 -4.17 2.68
N ILE A 59 4.68 -5.39 3.20
CA ILE A 59 4.69 -6.61 2.38
C ILE A 59 3.35 -7.33 2.59
N ASN A 60 2.70 -7.71 1.49
CA ASN A 60 1.51 -8.55 1.51
C ASN A 60 1.88 -9.95 1.00
N ILE A 61 1.56 -10.99 1.77
CA ILE A 61 1.96 -12.36 1.55
C ILE A 61 0.72 -13.21 1.36
N HIS A 62 0.71 -14.00 0.28
CA HIS A 62 -0.35 -14.96 -0.01
C HIS A 62 0.24 -16.36 0.02
N ILE A 63 -0.33 -17.26 0.82
CA ILE A 63 0.14 -18.66 0.95
C ILE A 63 -1.03 -19.60 0.73
N TRP A 64 -0.90 -20.51 -0.23
CA TRP A 64 -1.87 -21.57 -0.49
C TRP A 64 -1.41 -22.87 0.16
N PHE A 65 -2.28 -23.49 0.94
CA PHE A 65 -2.00 -24.76 1.60
C PHE A 65 -2.59 -25.95 0.85
N ASP A 66 -2.02 -27.13 1.08
CA ASP A 66 -2.45 -28.41 0.53
C ASP A 66 -3.83 -28.88 1.02
N ARG A 67 -4.33 -28.30 2.11
CA ARG A 67 -5.58 -28.68 2.78
C ARG A 67 -6.34 -27.46 3.30
N LYS A 68 -7.61 -27.67 3.61
CA LYS A 68 -8.44 -26.71 4.34
C LYS A 68 -8.04 -26.70 5.81
N LEU A 69 -7.73 -25.52 6.32
CA LEU A 69 -7.46 -25.30 7.74
C LEU A 69 -8.79 -25.29 8.51
N LYS A 70 -8.85 -26.04 9.59
CA LYS A 70 -10.06 -26.26 10.40
C LYS A 70 -10.35 -25.09 11.32
N ASN A 71 -9.32 -24.46 11.90
CA ASN A 71 -9.48 -23.39 12.87
C ASN A 71 -9.39 -22.00 12.22
N THR A 72 -10.07 -21.80 11.09
CA THR A 72 -10.17 -20.52 10.39
C THR A 72 -11.52 -19.85 10.62
N TYR A 73 -11.59 -18.54 10.38
CA TYR A 73 -12.76 -17.72 10.67
C TYR A 73 -13.15 -16.89 9.45
N ASP A 74 -14.44 -16.65 9.26
CA ASP A 74 -14.98 -15.73 8.25
C ASP A 74 -14.85 -14.27 8.71
N HIS A 75 -13.63 -13.86 9.07
CA HIS A 75 -13.32 -12.53 9.58
C HIS A 75 -11.87 -12.14 9.29
N LEU A 76 -11.60 -10.83 9.31
CA LEU A 76 -10.24 -10.30 9.41
C LEU A 76 -9.73 -10.53 10.84
N LEU A 77 -8.56 -11.14 10.96
CA LEU A 77 -7.94 -11.46 12.24
C LEU A 77 -6.72 -10.59 12.46
N PHE A 78 -6.58 -10.07 13.67
CA PHE A 78 -5.32 -9.45 14.09
C PHE A 78 -4.40 -10.55 14.60
N SER A 79 -3.19 -10.65 14.06
CA SER A 79 -2.15 -11.52 14.63
C SER A 79 -1.62 -10.98 15.98
N ARG A 80 -2.15 -9.83 16.44
CA ARG A 80 -1.83 -9.16 17.70
C ARG A 80 -3.09 -8.76 18.47
N SER A 81 -3.05 -8.91 19.79
CA SER A 81 -3.72 -7.99 20.72
C SER A 81 -2.72 -6.91 21.12
N CYS A 82 -3.05 -5.64 20.88
CA CYS A 82 -2.23 -4.44 21.06
C CYS A 82 -1.37 -4.42 22.35
N SER A 83 -0.09 -4.07 22.24
CA SER A 83 0.76 -3.65 23.36
C SER A 83 0.98 -2.15 23.30
N SER A 84 0.37 -1.39 24.22
CA SER A 84 0.93 -0.09 24.58
C SER A 84 2.26 -0.34 25.32
N GLU A 85 3.33 0.32 24.87
CA GLU A 85 4.70 0.12 25.35
C GLU A 85 4.90 0.46 26.84
N PHE A 86 3.94 1.11 27.49
CA PHE A 86 4.09 1.57 28.88
C PHE A 86 3.83 0.48 29.95
N LEU A 87 3.20 -0.65 29.61
CA LEU A 87 2.89 -1.74 30.55
C LEU A 87 3.78 -3.00 30.40
N ALA A 88 4.56 -3.09 29.33
CA ALA A 88 5.29 -4.30 28.96
C ALA A 88 6.45 -4.66 29.90
N GLN A 89 7.02 -3.69 30.64
CA GLN A 89 8.15 -3.94 31.54
C GLN A 89 7.75 -4.52 32.90
N LYS A 90 6.48 -4.39 33.33
CA LYS A 90 6.06 -4.78 34.69
C LYS A 90 5.45 -6.18 34.80
N PHE A 91 5.16 -6.84 33.68
CA PHE A 91 4.47 -8.15 33.63
C PHE A 91 5.22 -9.22 32.81
N MET A 92 6.54 -9.30 32.95
CA MET A 92 7.35 -10.37 32.33
C MET A 92 6.88 -11.77 32.78
N ILE A 93 6.46 -11.90 34.05
CA ILE A 93 6.07 -13.19 34.65
C ILE A 93 4.71 -13.68 34.14
N LEU A 94 3.78 -12.78 33.81
CA LEU A 94 2.43 -13.17 33.36
C LEU A 94 2.39 -13.59 31.88
N LYS A 95 3.35 -13.13 31.05
CA LYS A 95 3.47 -13.56 29.65
C LYS A 95 3.77 -15.06 29.51
N CYS A 96 4.55 -15.64 30.42
CA CYS A 96 4.83 -17.08 30.44
C CYS A 96 3.65 -17.93 30.95
N LEU A 97 2.71 -17.34 31.70
CA LEU A 97 1.61 -18.06 32.35
C LEU A 97 0.35 -18.21 31.49
N VAL A 98 0.14 -17.36 30.47
CA VAL A 98 -1.13 -17.31 29.70
C VAL A 98 -0.98 -17.74 28.23
N GLY A 99 0.22 -18.07 27.75
CA GLY A 99 0.40 -18.65 26.41
C GLY A 99 -0.10 -17.76 25.25
N ILE A 100 -0.18 -16.44 25.44
CA ILE A 100 -0.56 -15.51 24.38
C ILE A 100 0.70 -15.24 23.53
N PHE A 101 0.90 -16.05 22.50
CA PHE A 101 1.99 -15.87 21.54
C PHE A 101 1.71 -14.65 20.66
N MET A 102 2.61 -13.66 20.74
CA MET A 102 2.53 -12.38 20.02
C MET A 102 3.41 -12.44 18.77
N SER A 103 2.87 -12.11 17.59
CA SER A 103 3.69 -12.01 16.37
C SER A 103 4.33 -10.62 16.23
N PRO A 104 5.68 -10.49 16.26
CA PRO A 104 6.35 -9.22 16.04
C PRO A 104 6.38 -8.81 14.55
N LEU A 105 6.00 -9.70 13.63
CA LEU A 105 6.18 -9.53 12.18
C LEU A 105 4.86 -9.41 11.40
N LEU A 106 3.82 -10.13 11.82
CA LEU A 106 2.52 -10.09 11.16
C LEU A 106 1.61 -9.05 11.84
N SER A 107 0.74 -8.42 11.05
CA SER A 107 -0.24 -7.43 11.52
C SER A 107 -1.68 -7.94 11.49
N VAL A 108 -2.26 -8.07 10.30
CA VAL A 108 -3.60 -8.62 10.07
C VAL A 108 -3.49 -9.74 9.06
N TYR A 109 -4.37 -10.72 9.16
CA TYR A 109 -4.47 -11.81 8.21
C TYR A 109 -5.91 -12.30 8.06
N ALA A 110 -6.21 -12.98 6.96
CA ALA A 110 -7.48 -13.63 6.73
C ALA A 110 -7.29 -14.90 5.90
N ASP A 111 -8.19 -15.88 6.08
CA ASP A 111 -8.33 -16.97 5.12
C ASP A 111 -9.26 -16.51 3.99
N MET A 112 -8.66 -16.10 2.88
CA MET A 112 -9.37 -15.59 1.71
C MET A 112 -10.24 -16.67 1.05
N SER A 113 -9.93 -17.95 1.27
CA SER A 113 -10.77 -19.06 0.80
C SER A 113 -12.07 -19.23 1.60
N VAL A 114 -12.24 -18.46 2.67
CA VAL A 114 -13.46 -18.39 3.47
C VAL A 114 -14.10 -17.02 3.29
N THR A 115 -13.33 -15.95 3.47
CA THR A 115 -13.84 -14.56 3.54
C THR A 115 -14.16 -13.95 2.18
N CYS A 116 -13.49 -14.39 1.11
CA CYS A 116 -13.67 -13.84 -0.24
C CYS A 116 -14.39 -14.84 -1.15
N LYS A 117 -15.57 -14.44 -1.65
CA LYS A 117 -16.42 -15.30 -2.50
C LYS A 117 -15.72 -15.82 -3.75
N GLU A 118 -14.90 -14.99 -4.40
CA GLU A 118 -14.22 -15.37 -5.64
C GLU A 118 -13.06 -16.35 -5.39
N TYR A 119 -12.47 -16.31 -4.19
CA TYR A 119 -11.39 -17.19 -3.80
C TYR A 119 -11.84 -18.41 -2.99
N TYR A 120 -13.15 -18.61 -2.84
CA TYR A 120 -13.70 -19.71 -2.06
C TYR A 120 -13.24 -21.07 -2.59
N ASP A 121 -12.62 -21.86 -1.72
CA ASP A 121 -12.21 -23.24 -1.98
C ASP A 121 -12.58 -24.09 -0.75
N PRO A 122 -13.41 -25.15 -0.90
CA PRO A 122 -13.84 -25.98 0.22
C PRO A 122 -12.74 -26.91 0.74
N ASP A 123 -11.76 -27.24 -0.11
CA ASP A 123 -10.75 -28.28 0.16
C ASP A 123 -9.38 -27.70 0.50
N ARG A 124 -9.13 -26.43 0.17
CA ARG A 124 -7.84 -25.75 0.40
C ARG A 124 -8.02 -24.36 1.03
N SER A 125 -7.07 -24.00 1.90
CA SER A 125 -7.00 -22.66 2.49
C SER A 125 -5.98 -21.77 1.79
N MET A 126 -6.31 -20.48 1.68
CA MET A 126 -5.40 -19.44 1.19
C MET A 126 -5.33 -18.33 2.22
N LEU A 127 -4.19 -18.20 2.89
CA LEU A 127 -3.98 -17.13 3.86
C LEU A 127 -3.35 -15.92 3.17
N GLU A 128 -4.01 -14.77 3.30
CA GLU A 128 -3.45 -13.46 2.96
C GLU A 128 -3.05 -12.74 4.25
N LEU A 129 -1.79 -12.28 4.32
CA LEU A 129 -1.19 -11.71 5.52
C LEU A 129 -0.47 -10.40 5.21
N VAL A 130 -0.66 -9.41 6.09
CA VAL A 130 0.11 -8.18 6.09
C VAL A 130 1.32 -8.33 7.00
N PHE A 131 2.51 -8.25 6.41
CA PHE A 131 3.78 -8.29 7.10
C PHE A 131 4.26 -6.85 7.36
N ALA A 132 4.24 -6.45 8.63
CA ALA A 132 4.60 -5.11 9.08
C ALA A 132 5.10 -5.14 10.54
N PRO A 133 6.23 -4.48 10.86
CA PRO A 133 7.00 -3.55 10.02
C PRO A 133 7.91 -4.27 8.99
N ALA A 134 8.06 -3.68 7.78
CA ALA A 134 8.81 -4.29 6.68
C ALA A 134 10.11 -3.56 6.29
N GLU A 135 10.54 -2.56 7.05
CA GLU A 135 11.74 -1.74 6.71
C GLU A 135 13.01 -2.59 6.50
N GLN A 136 13.22 -3.61 7.35
CA GLN A 136 14.38 -4.51 7.26
C GLN A 136 14.15 -5.73 6.37
N TRP A 137 12.90 -5.95 5.92
CA TRP A 137 12.49 -7.16 5.20
C TRP A 137 12.32 -6.93 3.70
N ILE A 138 12.16 -5.66 3.29
CA ILE A 138 11.87 -5.31 1.90
C ILE A 138 12.97 -5.77 0.91
N SER A 139 14.22 -5.81 1.38
CA SER A 139 15.38 -6.26 0.61
C SER A 139 15.67 -7.76 0.72
N CYS A 140 15.01 -8.46 1.65
CA CYS A 140 15.18 -9.90 1.82
C CYS A 140 14.58 -10.66 0.64
N SER A 141 15.01 -11.90 0.44
CA SER A 141 14.42 -12.80 -0.53
C SER A 141 12.99 -13.20 -0.14
N ASP A 142 12.19 -13.59 -1.13
CA ASP A 142 10.81 -14.05 -0.89
C ASP A 142 10.81 -15.29 0.02
N GLN A 143 11.80 -16.17 -0.13
CA GLN A 143 11.93 -17.36 0.70
C GLN A 143 12.17 -17.01 2.17
N GLU A 144 13.07 -16.08 2.49
CA GLU A 144 13.31 -15.65 3.87
C GLU A 144 12.05 -15.05 4.52
N ILE A 145 11.27 -14.29 3.74
CA ILE A 145 10.00 -13.70 4.19
C ILE A 145 8.95 -14.79 4.45
N VAL A 146 8.84 -15.77 3.56
CA VAL A 146 7.94 -16.92 3.71
C VAL A 146 8.34 -17.78 4.90
N ASP A 147 9.62 -18.06 5.09
CA ASP A 147 10.13 -18.85 6.20
C ASP A 147 9.83 -18.17 7.55
N ALA A 148 10.06 -16.85 7.64
CA ALA A 148 9.69 -16.07 8.82
C ALA A 148 8.16 -16.08 9.06
N THR A 149 7.36 -15.98 8.00
CA THR A 149 5.90 -16.04 8.08
C THR A 149 5.43 -17.41 8.58
N MET A 150 6.05 -18.50 8.12
CA MET A 150 5.74 -19.86 8.55
C MET A 150 6.07 -20.11 10.03
N GLN A 151 7.13 -19.49 10.54
CA GLN A 151 7.45 -19.53 11.99
C GLN A 151 6.35 -18.85 12.83
N GLU A 152 5.77 -17.76 12.33
CA GLU A 152 4.68 -17.06 13.00
C GLU A 152 3.34 -17.81 12.87
N LEU A 153 3.06 -18.37 11.69
CA LEU A 153 1.89 -19.22 11.47
C LEU A 153 1.92 -20.49 12.32
N ALA A 154 3.09 -21.09 12.56
CA ALA A 154 3.23 -22.22 13.46
C ALA A 154 2.88 -21.89 14.92
N LYS A 155 2.92 -20.61 15.31
CA LYS A 155 2.45 -20.15 16.63
C LYS A 155 0.94 -19.91 16.64
N LEU A 156 0.38 -19.40 15.54
CA LEU A 156 -1.05 -19.12 15.40
C LEU A 156 -1.88 -20.39 15.20
N PHE A 157 -1.34 -21.38 14.49
CA PHE A 157 -1.96 -22.65 14.15
C PHE A 157 -1.08 -23.82 14.59
N PRO A 158 -0.78 -23.95 15.90
CA PRO A 158 0.22 -24.90 16.40
C PRO A 158 -0.11 -26.34 16.06
N ASP A 159 -1.40 -26.68 15.90
CA ASP A 159 -1.87 -28.02 15.58
C ASP A 159 -1.93 -28.32 14.08
N GLU A 160 -1.90 -27.30 13.22
CA GLU A 160 -2.19 -27.44 11.78
C GLU A 160 -1.02 -27.02 10.88
N ILE A 161 -0.22 -26.04 11.30
CA ILE A 161 0.91 -25.49 10.53
C ILE A 161 2.20 -25.70 11.31
N ALA A 162 3.23 -26.17 10.63
CA ALA A 162 4.59 -26.27 11.16
C ALA A 162 5.57 -25.66 10.16
N ALA A 163 6.61 -24.98 10.64
CA ALA A 163 7.55 -24.26 9.80
C ALA A 163 8.36 -25.18 8.86
N ASP A 164 8.57 -26.44 9.28
CA ASP A 164 9.22 -27.48 8.49
C ASP A 164 8.27 -28.17 7.49
N GLN A 165 7.02 -27.72 7.39
CA GLN A 165 5.95 -28.32 6.57
C GLN A 165 5.66 -29.80 6.89
N SER A 166 5.95 -30.24 8.12
CA SER A 166 5.55 -31.58 8.61
C SER A 166 4.03 -31.74 8.71
N LYS A 167 3.29 -30.63 8.86
CA LYS A 167 1.83 -30.57 8.94
C LYS A 167 1.23 -30.10 7.60
N ALA A 168 0.52 -28.96 7.55
CA ALA A 168 0.07 -28.36 6.30
C ALA A 168 1.26 -27.94 5.43
N LYS A 169 1.15 -28.20 4.13
CA LYS A 169 2.23 -27.95 3.14
C LYS A 169 1.87 -26.79 2.25
N ILE A 170 2.88 -26.00 1.88
CA ILE A 170 2.70 -24.89 0.95
C ILE A 170 2.65 -25.44 -0.47
N LEU A 171 1.58 -25.15 -1.21
CA LEU A 171 1.48 -25.46 -2.63
C LEU A 171 2.17 -24.40 -3.49
N LYS A 172 1.94 -23.14 -3.15
CA LYS A 172 2.55 -21.96 -3.78
C LYS A 172 2.43 -20.76 -2.84
N TYR A 173 3.25 -19.75 -3.08
CA TYR A 173 3.18 -18.47 -2.39
C TYR A 173 3.34 -17.31 -3.37
N HIS A 174 2.89 -16.13 -2.97
CA HIS A 174 3.13 -14.89 -3.70
C HIS A 174 3.42 -13.75 -2.72
N VAL A 175 4.60 -13.12 -2.85
CA VAL A 175 5.05 -12.04 -1.98
C VAL A 175 5.00 -10.73 -2.75
N VAL A 176 4.12 -9.82 -2.33
CA VAL A 176 3.97 -8.47 -2.91
C VAL A 176 4.69 -7.47 -2.03
N LYS A 177 5.83 -6.97 -2.49
CA LYS A 177 6.64 -5.98 -1.76
C LYS A 177 6.28 -4.58 -2.20
N THR A 178 5.87 -3.76 -1.24
CA THR A 178 5.58 -2.35 -1.46
C THR A 178 6.63 -1.52 -0.71
N PRO A 179 7.74 -1.12 -1.36
CA PRO A 179 8.80 -0.37 -0.70
C PRO A 179 8.33 1.03 -0.29
N SER A 180 9.03 1.62 0.68
CA SER A 180 8.95 3.07 0.89
C SER A 180 9.49 3.76 -0.34
N LEU A 181 8.72 4.69 -0.88
CA LEU A 181 9.18 5.58 -1.94
C LEU A 181 9.15 7.00 -1.40
N TYR A 182 10.25 7.72 -1.57
CA TYR A 182 10.24 9.16 -1.42
C TYR A 182 9.47 9.77 -2.59
N PHE A 183 8.70 10.82 -2.29
CA PHE A 183 7.98 11.60 -3.31
C PHE A 183 8.92 12.06 -4.44
N SER A 184 10.22 12.25 -4.14
CA SER A 184 11.26 12.64 -5.10
C SER A 184 11.87 11.49 -5.91
N GLU A 185 11.87 10.26 -5.42
CA GLU A 185 12.54 9.11 -6.08
C GLU A 185 11.69 8.47 -7.17
N PHE A 186 10.36 8.56 -7.05
CA PHE A 186 9.41 8.09 -8.08
C PHE A 186 9.65 8.74 -9.45
N CYS A 187 10.14 9.98 -9.46
CA CYS A 187 10.45 10.74 -10.67
C CYS A 187 11.64 10.18 -11.47
N CYS A 188 12.54 9.42 -10.83
CA CYS A 188 13.85 9.06 -11.41
C CYS A 188 13.89 7.64 -12.00
N GLU A 189 13.27 6.66 -11.32
CA GLU A 189 13.34 5.24 -11.70
C GLU A 189 12.59 4.92 -13.01
N TYR A 190 11.48 5.60 -13.30
CA TYR A 190 10.74 5.42 -14.56
C TYR A 190 11.42 6.10 -15.77
N CYS A 191 12.23 7.14 -15.53
CA CYS A 191 12.95 7.85 -16.59
C CYS A 191 14.03 6.97 -17.24
N SER A 192 14.81 6.21 -16.46
CA SER A 192 16.02 5.55 -16.96
C SER A 192 15.74 4.36 -17.89
N SER A 193 14.64 3.64 -17.71
CA SER A 193 14.38 2.39 -18.45
C SER A 193 13.73 2.61 -19.84
N PHE A 194 13.09 3.75 -20.10
CA PHE A 194 12.22 3.94 -21.29
C PHE A 194 12.66 5.05 -22.28
N ILE A 195 13.77 5.76 -22.01
CA ILE A 195 14.34 6.86 -22.85
C ILE A 195 14.65 6.44 -24.31
N ARG A 196 14.58 5.16 -24.68
CA ARG A 196 14.94 4.69 -26.03
C ARG A 196 13.85 4.76 -27.11
N LYS A 197 12.58 5.09 -26.83
CA LYS A 197 11.52 5.01 -27.88
C LYS A 197 10.51 6.17 -27.86
N ASN A 198 10.78 7.13 -28.74
CA ASN A 198 9.90 8.04 -29.48
C ASN A 198 9.05 9.13 -28.77
N LEU A 199 9.06 10.31 -29.42
CA LEU A 199 8.32 11.54 -29.13
C LEU A 199 6.95 11.55 -29.83
N LEU A 200 5.91 12.06 -29.14
CA LEU A 200 4.88 12.95 -29.72
C LEU A 200 3.91 13.48 -28.64
N THR A 201 3.60 14.77 -28.80
CA THR A 201 3.05 15.72 -27.83
C THR A 201 1.57 15.53 -27.51
N LEU A 202 1.22 15.56 -26.21
CA LEU A 202 -0.12 15.90 -25.70
C LEU A 202 0.01 16.78 -24.44
N TYR A 203 -0.81 17.83 -24.33
CA TYR A 203 -0.85 18.76 -23.19
C TYR A 203 -1.91 18.29 -22.19
N ILE A 204 -1.50 17.63 -21.11
CA ILE A 204 -2.37 17.27 -19.98
C ILE A 204 -1.57 17.52 -18.68
N SER A 205 -1.89 18.60 -17.96
CA SER A 205 -1.28 19.00 -16.68
C SER A 205 -1.91 18.25 -15.50
N TYR A 206 -1.88 16.92 -15.52
CA TYR A 206 -2.33 16.10 -14.41
C TYR A 206 -1.18 15.22 -13.94
N ALA A 207 -0.75 15.43 -12.70
CA ALA A 207 0.20 14.54 -12.05
C ALA A 207 -0.55 13.79 -10.94
N ALA A 208 -1.00 12.58 -11.26
CA ALA A 208 -1.39 11.61 -10.24
C ALA A 208 -0.09 11.01 -9.69
N PHE A 209 0.37 11.52 -8.56
CA PHE A 209 1.54 10.97 -7.89
C PHE A 209 1.08 9.78 -7.04
N HIS A 210 1.36 8.58 -7.55
CA HIS A 210 1.08 7.34 -6.85
C HIS A 210 2.26 7.00 -5.93
N CYS A 211 2.16 7.36 -4.66
CA CYS A 211 2.97 6.68 -3.66
C CYS A 211 2.49 5.22 -3.66
N ARG A 212 3.38 4.27 -3.99
CA ARG A 212 3.02 2.84 -3.98
C ARG A 212 2.58 2.37 -2.59
N SER A 213 2.92 3.11 -1.54
CA SER A 213 2.48 2.88 -0.16
C SER A 213 1.85 4.13 0.47
N VAL A 214 1.13 3.93 1.56
CA VAL A 214 0.63 5.00 2.43
C VAL A 214 1.79 5.75 3.11
N TYR A 215 1.62 7.05 3.34
CA TYR A 215 2.64 7.85 4.04
C TYR A 215 2.69 7.51 5.54
N LYS A 216 3.89 7.54 6.12
CA LYS A 216 4.13 7.34 7.55
C LYS A 216 3.48 8.49 8.30
N THR A 217 2.38 8.20 8.99
CA THR A 217 1.59 9.20 9.71
C THR A 217 2.25 9.50 11.08
N VAL A 218 3.44 10.07 11.05
CA VAL A 218 4.15 10.56 12.24
C VAL A 218 3.54 11.88 12.73
N PRO A 219 3.76 12.27 14.01
CA PRO A 219 3.34 13.58 14.52
C PRO A 219 3.76 14.74 13.60
N ASP A 220 2.91 15.76 13.55
CA ASP A 220 3.11 16.97 12.75
C ASP A 220 3.13 16.78 11.22
N CYS A 221 2.61 15.66 10.68
CA CYS A 221 2.41 15.50 9.23
C CYS A 221 1.17 16.25 8.71
N GLU A 222 0.17 16.51 9.55
CA GLU A 222 -1.11 17.10 9.14
C GLU A 222 -1.01 18.52 8.51
N PRO A 223 -0.09 19.40 8.94
CA PRO A 223 0.18 20.68 8.26
C PRO A 223 0.92 20.55 6.91
N CYS A 224 1.52 19.38 6.64
CA CYS A 224 2.28 19.10 5.43
C CYS A 224 1.41 18.53 4.30
N ARG A 225 0.19 18.08 4.61
CA ARG A 225 -0.74 17.53 3.64
C ARG A 225 -1.30 18.64 2.73
N PRO A 226 -1.12 18.54 1.40
CA PRO A 226 -1.51 19.59 0.46
C PRO A 226 -3.03 19.58 0.22
N LEU A 227 -3.63 20.75 0.00
CA LEU A 227 -5.00 20.83 -0.54
C LEU A 227 -5.06 20.31 -1.98
N GLN A 228 -6.25 20.03 -2.50
CA GLN A 228 -6.38 19.54 -3.88
C GLN A 228 -6.06 20.62 -4.94
N ARG A 229 -6.27 21.90 -4.61
CA ARG A 229 -5.83 23.04 -5.42
C ARG A 229 -4.42 23.47 -5.00
N SER A 230 -3.48 23.46 -5.93
CA SER A 230 -2.11 23.94 -5.71
C SER A 230 -2.00 25.46 -5.95
N PRO A 231 -0.90 26.12 -5.53
CA PRO A 231 -0.65 27.52 -5.87
C PRO A 231 -0.29 27.73 -7.34
N VAL A 232 -0.03 26.66 -8.10
CA VAL A 232 0.28 26.73 -9.53
C VAL A 232 -1.02 26.64 -10.32
N LYS A 233 -1.30 27.67 -11.12
CA LYS A 233 -2.52 27.75 -11.94
C LYS A 233 -2.63 26.55 -12.88
N GLY A 234 -3.75 25.85 -12.81
CA GLY A 234 -4.02 24.67 -13.64
C GLY A 234 -3.30 23.40 -13.16
N PHE A 235 -2.77 23.38 -11.94
CA PHE A 235 -2.17 22.20 -11.33
C PHE A 235 -2.89 21.81 -10.04
N TYR A 236 -3.31 20.55 -9.96
CA TYR A 236 -4.14 19.99 -8.89
C TYR A 236 -3.54 18.67 -8.40
N LEU A 237 -3.85 18.32 -7.15
CA LEU A 237 -3.37 17.11 -6.50
C LEU A 237 -4.55 16.25 -6.05
N ALA A 238 -4.43 14.94 -6.24
CA ALA A 238 -5.34 13.93 -5.72
C ALA A 238 -4.51 12.76 -5.18
N GLY A 239 -5.03 12.07 -4.17
CA GLY A 239 -4.33 11.02 -3.44
C GLY A 239 -4.70 11.06 -1.96
N ASP A 240 -4.61 9.90 -1.31
CA ASP A 240 -4.88 9.71 0.12
C ASP A 240 -4.03 10.64 1.02
N TYR A 241 -2.80 10.97 0.59
CA TYR A 241 -1.88 11.90 1.22
C TYR A 241 -2.34 13.36 1.20
N THR A 242 -3.23 13.75 0.28
CA THR A 242 -3.78 15.11 0.21
C THR A 242 -4.67 15.39 1.42
N LYS A 243 -5.00 16.67 1.67
CA LYS A 243 -5.75 17.14 2.84
C LYS A 243 -7.20 16.65 2.77
N GLN A 244 -7.50 15.64 3.56
CA GLN A 244 -8.83 15.06 3.73
C GLN A 244 -8.94 14.32 5.08
N LYS A 245 -10.15 14.01 5.54
CA LYS A 245 -10.46 13.58 6.92
C LYS A 245 -10.42 12.06 7.18
N TYR A 246 -10.28 11.22 6.17
CA TYR A 246 -10.36 9.75 6.21
C TYR A 246 -8.99 9.04 6.16
N LEU A 247 -7.92 9.69 6.64
CA LEU A 247 -6.57 9.10 6.75
C LEU A 247 -5.98 8.62 5.41
N ALA A 248 -4.79 8.03 5.43
CA ALA A 248 -4.21 7.35 4.28
C ALA A 248 -4.94 6.01 4.03
N SER A 249 -6.07 6.07 3.34
CA SER A 249 -6.97 4.93 3.13
C SER A 249 -7.61 4.98 1.74
N MET A 250 -8.26 3.88 1.32
CA MET A 250 -9.06 3.84 0.10
C MET A 250 -10.16 4.90 0.10
N GLU A 251 -10.83 5.12 1.24
CA GLU A 251 -11.84 6.17 1.40
C GLU A 251 -11.22 7.57 1.25
N GLY A 252 -10.03 7.77 1.84
CA GLY A 252 -9.26 9.00 1.69
C GLY A 252 -8.88 9.27 0.24
N ALA A 253 -8.47 8.24 -0.51
CA ALA A 253 -8.16 8.33 -1.93
C ALA A 253 -9.40 8.73 -2.75
N VAL A 254 -10.54 8.06 -2.55
CA VAL A 254 -11.79 8.36 -3.25
C VAL A 254 -12.27 9.78 -2.95
N LEU A 255 -12.30 10.17 -1.67
CA LEU A 255 -12.69 11.53 -1.27
C LEU A 255 -11.74 12.57 -1.89
N SER A 256 -10.44 12.32 -1.91
CA SER A 256 -9.48 13.25 -2.51
C SER A 256 -9.73 13.47 -4.00
N GLY A 257 -10.10 12.43 -4.75
CA GLY A 257 -10.47 12.54 -6.16
C GLY A 257 -11.70 13.40 -6.36
N LYS A 258 -12.72 13.22 -5.51
CA LYS A 258 -13.94 14.05 -5.52
C LYS A 258 -13.63 15.52 -5.22
N LEU A 259 -12.80 15.80 -4.20
CA LEU A 259 -12.38 17.16 -3.86
C LEU A 259 -11.55 17.80 -4.97
N CYS A 260 -10.72 17.03 -5.66
CA CYS A 260 -9.93 17.49 -6.80
C CYS A 260 -10.83 17.86 -7.99
N ALA A 261 -11.79 17.00 -8.34
CA ALA A 261 -12.79 17.31 -9.38
C ALA A 261 -13.61 18.56 -9.07
N GLN A 262 -13.98 18.78 -7.80
CA GLN A 262 -14.63 20.01 -7.35
C GLN A 262 -13.71 21.23 -7.49
N ALA A 263 -12.42 21.10 -7.16
CA ALA A 263 -11.46 22.18 -7.29
C ALA A 263 -11.18 22.55 -8.76
N ILE A 264 -11.32 21.62 -9.70
CA ILE A 264 -11.15 21.87 -11.14
C ILE A 264 -12.33 22.63 -11.74
N THR A 265 -13.55 22.36 -11.24
CA THR A 265 -14.80 22.94 -11.76
C THR A 265 -15.14 24.32 -11.22
N GLN A 266 -14.37 24.82 -10.24
CA GLN A 266 -14.48 26.15 -9.62
C GLN A 266 -13.50 27.16 -10.23
#